data_AF-A0A3D1IXW3-F1
#
_entry.id   AF-A0A3D1IXW3-F1
#
_cell.length_a   1.000
_cell.length_b   1.000
_cell.length_c   1.000
_cell.angle_alpha   90.00
_cell.angle_beta   90.00
_cell.angle_gamma   90.00
#
_symmetry.space_group_name_H-M   'P 1'
#
loop_
_entity.id
_entity.type
_entity.pdbx_description
1 polymer ?
#
loop_
_entity_poly.entity_id
_entity_poly.type
_entity_poly.pdbx_seq_one_letter_code
_entity_poly.pdbx_strand_id
1 'polypeptide(L)' 'RKSLEALGVQDSQVEAVSFGKEKPKATGSDEASWAENRRADIVYQ' A
#
# COMPACT_ATOMS: atom_id res chain seq x y z
N ARG A 1 1.28 3.69 -7.76
CA ARG A 1 0.67 3.93 -9.09
C ARG A 1 1.54 4.85 -9.96
N LYS A 2 1.62 6.17 -9.72
CA LYS A 2 2.45 7.09 -10.56
C LYS A 2 3.89 6.63 -10.81
N SER A 3 4.58 6.12 -9.78
CA SER A 3 5.94 5.59 -9.95
C SER A 3 6.00 4.34 -10.84
N LEU A 4 4.94 3.51 -10.85
CA LEU A 4 4.85 2.33 -11.73
C LEU A 4 4.54 2.75 -13.17
N GLU A 5 3.67 3.74 -13.37
CA GLU A 5 3.42 4.34 -14.69
C GLU A 5 4.71 4.93 -15.29
N ALA A 6 5.51 5.62 -14.48
CA ALA A 6 6.82 6.15 -14.90
C ALA A 6 7.81 5.05 -15.31
N LEU A 7 7.64 3.84 -14.78
CA LEU A 7 8.42 2.65 -15.16
C LEU A 7 7.79 1.89 -16.36
N GLY A 8 6.72 2.42 -16.96
CA GLY A 8 6.08 1.88 -18.17
C GLY A 8 4.92 0.93 -17.93
N VAL A 9 4.45 0.76 -16.69
CA VAL A 9 3.26 -0.06 -16.41
C VAL A 9 2.01 0.66 -16.96
N GLN A 10 1.18 -0.06 -17.71
CA GLN A 10 -0.05 0.51 -18.26
C GLN A 10 -1.08 0.74 -17.16
N ASP A 11 -1.83 1.84 -17.27
CA ASP A 11 -2.83 2.23 -16.28
C ASP A 11 -3.93 1.18 -16.08
N SER A 12 -4.31 0.50 -17.17
CA SER A 12 -5.29 -0.60 -17.16
C SER A 12 -4.87 -1.83 -16.35
N GLN A 13 -3.59 -1.94 -15.98
CA GLN A 13 -3.05 -3.06 -15.20
C GLN A 13 -2.99 -2.76 -13.70
N VAL A 14 -3.31 -1.54 -13.25
CA VAL A 14 -3.10 -1.12 -11.85
C VAL A 14 -4.31 -0.39 -11.30
N GLU A 15 -4.85 -0.89 -10.20
CA GLU A 15 -5.85 -0.20 -9.39
C GLU A 15 -5.23 0.31 -8.07
N ALA A 16 -5.59 1.53 -7.64
CA ALA A 16 -5.12 2.11 -6.39
C ALA A 16 -6.26 2.19 -5.38
N VAL A 17 -6.19 1.41 -4.31
CA VAL A 17 -7.18 1.36 -3.23
C VAL A 17 -6.53 1.79 -1.91
N SER A 18 -7.22 2.62 -1.12
CA SER A 18 -6.76 3.05 0.20
C SER A 18 -7.53 2.32 1.30
N PHE A 19 -6.81 1.65 2.19
CA PHE A 19 -7.38 1.03 3.39
C PHE A 19 -7.26 1.90 4.65
N GLY A 20 -6.60 3.06 4.56
CA GLY A 20 -6.36 3.92 5.72
C GLY A 20 -5.80 3.14 6.92
N LYS A 21 -6.49 3.23 8.06
CA LYS A 21 -6.16 2.52 9.31
C LYS A 21 -6.98 1.25 9.55
N GLU A 22 -7.87 0.88 8.62
CA GLU A 22 -8.87 -0.19 8.81
C GLU A 22 -8.26 -1.60 8.69
N LYS A 23 -7.06 -1.72 8.10
CA LYS A 23 -6.34 -2.98 7.90
C LYS A 23 -4.89 -2.90 8.40
N PRO A 24 -4.69 -2.79 9.72
CA PRO A 24 -3.35 -2.75 10.30
C PRO A 24 -2.66 -4.11 10.12
N LYS A 25 -1.35 -4.09 9.83
CA LYS A 25 -0.49 -5.27 9.85
C LYS A 25 -0.04 -5.60 11.27
N ALA A 26 0.35 -4.57 12.03
CA ALA A 26 0.67 -4.65 13.44
C ALA A 26 -0.44 -3.97 14.26
N THR A 27 -0.94 -4.64 15.29
CA THR A 27 -2.07 -4.17 16.11
C THR A 27 -1.65 -3.34 17.33
N GLY A 28 -0.34 -3.17 17.56
CA GLY A 28 0.18 -2.39 18.67
C GLY A 28 0.00 -0.87 18.48
N SER A 29 0.10 -0.15 19.59
CA SER A 29 -0.03 1.31 19.66
C SER A 29 1.30 1.99 20.00
N ASP A 30 2.36 1.53 19.36
CA ASP A 30 3.72 2.04 19.51
C ASP A 30 4.32 2.42 18.15
N GLU A 31 5.46 3.12 18.16
CA GLU A 31 6.09 3.59 16.92
C GLU A 31 6.53 2.43 16.02
N ALA A 32 6.92 1.29 16.59
CA ALA A 32 7.27 0.11 15.83
C ALA A 32 6.07 -0.39 15.00
N SER A 33 4.89 -0.51 15.63
CA SER A 33 3.66 -0.92 14.97
C SER A 33 3.19 0.10 13.93
N TRP A 34 3.30 1.40 14.23
CA TRP A 34 2.96 2.44 13.27
C TRP A 34 3.89 2.46 12.07
N ALA A 35 5.18 2.22 12.26
CA ALA A 35 6.14 2.09 11.17
C ALA A 35 5.80 0.92 10.23
N GLU A 36 5.40 -0.23 10.78
CA GLU A 36 4.95 -1.37 9.97
C GLU A 36 3.63 -1.11 9.22
N ASN A 37 2.74 -0.31 9.80
CA ASN A 37 1.43 -0.02 9.22
C ASN A 37 1.49 1.02 8.09
N ARG A 38 2.49 1.90 8.05
CA ARG A 38 2.70 2.90 6.99
C ARG A 38 3.32 2.24 5.75
N ARG A 39 2.50 1.50 4.99
CA ARG A 39 2.97 0.72 3.84
C ARG A 39 2.03 0.81 2.62
N ALA A 40 2.55 0.42 1.47
CA ALA A 40 1.79 0.15 0.27
C ALA A 40 2.10 -1.28 -0.19
N ASP A 41 1.08 -2.13 -0.29
CA ASP A 41 1.22 -3.52 -0.73
C ASP A 41 0.83 -3.65 -2.21
N ILE A 42 1.53 -4.51 -2.95
CA ILE A 42 1.16 -4.89 -4.32
C ILE A 42 0.48 -6.26 -4.26
N VAL A 43 -0.80 -6.31 -4.62
CA VAL A 43 -1.60 -7.53 -4.63
C VAL A 43 -1.92 -7.88 -6.07
N TYR A 44 -1.51 -9.07 -6.51
CA TYR A 44 -1.80 -9.60 -7.85
C TYR A 44 -3.21 -10.21 -7.89
N GLN A 45 -3.86 -10.11 -9.05
CA GLN A 45 -5.13 -10.79 -9.35
C GLN A 45 -4.88 -12.09 -10.12
#